data_AF-A0A9R1VJC5-F1
#
_entry.id   AF-A0A9R1VJC5-F1
#
_cell.length_a   1.000
_cell.length_b   1.000
_cell.length_c   1.000
_cell.angle_alpha   90.00
_cell.angle_beta   90.00
_cell.angle_gamma   90.00
#
_symmetry.space_group_name_H-M   'P 1'
#
loop_
_entity.id
_entity.type
_entity.pdbx_description
1 polymer ?
#
loop_
_entity_poly.entity_id
_entity_poly.type
_entity_poly.pdbx_seq_one_letter_code
_entity_poly.pdbx_strand_id
1 'polypeptide(L)'
;MILEHSIFLLTLFVFSLSIHFWGSSCQESPTIYEALKSNGLPMGLLPKGVTNFSLDDSGRFQVYLDHACNAKFEDELHYDQIVSGNLTYGQIGELSGISVQDLFLWFSVKSIWVDIPSSGLIYFDVGVVSKQFSLSSFETPRDCLASSVPKIGHYSIMGFTINWNRNCLESSQFEVESLQDPIKKTRAR
;
A
#
# COMPACT_ATOMS: atom_id res chain seq x y z
N MET A 1 36.19 52.31 -7.08
CA MET A 1 35.83 51.88 -5.72
C MET A 1 34.31 51.70 -5.54
N ILE A 2 33.45 52.63 -5.96
CA ILE A 2 31.98 52.50 -5.81
C ILE A 2 31.37 51.38 -6.67
N LEU A 3 31.90 51.16 -7.89
CA LEU A 3 31.41 50.13 -8.82
C LEU A 3 31.71 48.70 -8.34
N GLU A 4 32.89 48.48 -7.76
CA GLU A 4 33.32 47.19 -7.19
C GLU A 4 32.43 46.75 -6.01
N HIS A 5 32.06 47.69 -5.13
CA HIS A 5 31.14 47.43 -4.03
C HIS A 5 29.72 47.10 -4.50
N SER A 6 29.25 47.73 -5.58
CA SER A 6 27.92 47.48 -6.14
C SER A 6 27.80 46.08 -6.76
N ILE A 7 28.88 45.57 -7.37
CA ILE A 7 28.92 44.21 -7.95
C ILE A 7 28.90 43.16 -6.85
N PHE A 8 29.67 43.37 -5.77
CA PHE A 8 29.73 42.45 -4.64
C PHE A 8 28.36 42.31 -3.93
N LEU A 9 27.63 43.42 -3.76
CA LEU A 9 26.29 43.40 -3.17
C LEU A 9 25.26 42.69 -4.06
N LEU A 10 25.34 42.85 -5.38
CA LEU A 10 24.49 42.13 -6.32
C LEU A 10 24.73 40.62 -6.25
N THR A 11 25.99 40.17 -6.19
CA THR A 11 26.31 38.74 -6.10
C THR A 11 25.80 38.08 -4.82
N LEU A 12 25.87 38.78 -3.68
CA LEU A 12 25.31 38.32 -2.41
C LEU A 12 23.79 38.20 -2.46
N PHE A 13 23.11 39.12 -3.15
CA PHE A 13 21.66 39.07 -3.31
C PHE A 13 21.21 37.86 -4.16
N VAL A 14 21.90 37.58 -5.29
CA VAL A 14 21.57 36.40 -6.13
C VAL A 14 21.87 35.09 -5.39
N PHE A 15 22.96 35.04 -4.61
CA PHE A 15 23.26 33.88 -3.76
C PHE A 15 22.18 33.67 -2.71
N SER A 16 21.68 34.73 -2.07
CA SER A 16 20.60 34.64 -1.07
C SER A 16 19.28 34.12 -1.65
N LEU A 17 18.89 34.54 -2.87
CA LEU A 17 17.68 33.99 -3.51
C LEU A 17 17.80 32.51 -3.86
N SER A 18 19.03 32.00 -4.08
CA SER A 18 19.26 30.59 -4.44
C SER A 18 19.09 29.63 -3.25
N ILE A 19 19.22 30.13 -2.02
CA ILE A 19 19.15 29.32 -0.78
C ILE A 19 17.74 29.23 -0.19
N HIS A 20 16.76 29.96 -0.74
CA HIS A 20 15.38 29.97 -0.23
C HIS A 20 14.48 28.87 -0.81
N PHE A 21 15.01 27.99 -1.67
CA PHE A 21 14.25 26.90 -2.28
C PHE A 21 14.79 25.52 -1.88
N TRP A 22 15.10 25.32 -0.60
CA TRP A 22 15.20 23.98 -0.04
C TRP A 22 13.93 23.68 0.75
N GLY A 23 12.84 23.43 0.00
CA GLY A 23 11.65 22.82 0.58
C GLY A 23 11.96 21.37 0.88
N SER A 24 12.05 21.00 2.16
CA SER A 24 11.98 19.61 2.59
C SER A 24 10.59 19.09 2.24
N SER A 25 10.43 18.50 1.06
CA SER A 25 9.22 17.72 0.79
C SER A 25 9.30 16.46 1.63
N CYS A 26 8.42 16.33 2.62
CA CYS A 26 8.08 15.01 3.14
C CYS A 26 7.58 14.21 1.93
N GLN A 27 8.40 13.29 1.41
CA GLN A 27 7.89 12.30 0.47
C GLN A 27 7.01 11.36 1.29
N GLU A 28 5.71 11.62 1.26
CA GLU A 28 4.72 10.62 1.60
C GLU A 28 4.99 9.42 0.69
N SER A 29 5.24 8.26 1.29
CA SER A 29 5.41 7.02 0.54
C SER A 29 4.17 6.81 -0.34
N PRO A 30 4.33 6.53 -1.64
CA PRO A 30 3.18 6.41 -2.53
C PRO A 30 2.24 5.34 -2.00
N THR A 31 0.95 5.62 -2.06
CA THR A 31 -0.06 4.60 -1.73
C THR A 31 -0.01 3.47 -2.76
N ILE A 32 -0.49 2.28 -2.41
CA ILE A 32 -0.58 1.17 -3.39
C ILE A 32 -1.37 1.58 -4.64
N TYR A 33 -2.41 2.40 -4.48
CA TYR A 33 -3.23 2.89 -5.59
C TYR A 33 -2.43 3.75 -6.57
N GLU A 34 -1.52 4.58 -6.04
CA GLU A 34 -0.60 5.40 -6.84
C GLU A 34 0.46 4.53 -7.50
N ALA A 35 0.98 3.53 -6.81
CA ALA A 35 1.94 2.57 -7.36
C ALA A 35 1.34 1.77 -8.54
N LEU A 36 0.09 1.31 -8.41
CA LEU A 36 -0.64 0.67 -9.53
C LEU A 36 -0.75 1.63 -10.71
N LYS A 37 -1.22 2.85 -10.46
CA LYS A 37 -1.41 3.87 -11.49
C LYS A 37 -0.11 4.25 -12.21
N SER A 38 0.99 4.42 -11.48
CA SER A 38 2.30 4.75 -12.07
C SER A 38 2.86 3.60 -12.90
N ASN A 39 2.49 2.36 -12.59
CA ASN A 39 2.80 1.17 -13.37
C ASN A 39 1.75 0.87 -14.45
N GLY A 40 0.88 1.81 -14.84
CA GLY A 40 -0.06 1.62 -15.94
C GLY A 40 -1.20 0.64 -15.65
N LEU A 41 -1.45 0.35 -14.37
CA LEU A 41 -2.54 -0.51 -13.91
C LEU A 41 -3.64 0.31 -13.25
N PRO A 42 -4.91 -0.11 -13.35
CA PRO A 42 -6.01 0.61 -12.75
C PRO A 42 -5.99 0.45 -11.22
N MET A 43 -6.27 1.54 -10.50
CA MET A 43 -6.18 1.58 -9.03
C MET A 43 -7.22 0.67 -8.34
N GLY A 44 -8.34 0.38 -8.99
CA GLY A 44 -9.40 -0.47 -8.44
C GLY A 44 -9.15 -1.97 -8.53
N LEU A 45 -7.93 -2.41 -8.89
CA LEU A 45 -7.53 -3.82 -8.75
C LEU A 45 -7.55 -4.29 -7.30
N LEU A 46 -7.34 -3.37 -6.37
CA LEU A 46 -7.42 -3.64 -4.93
C LEU A 46 -8.63 -2.92 -4.33
N PRO A 47 -9.29 -3.55 -3.34
CA PRO A 47 -10.45 -2.95 -2.70
C PRO A 47 -10.02 -1.82 -1.76
N LYS A 48 -11.00 -1.01 -1.36
CA LYS A 48 -10.80 -0.05 -0.26
C LYS A 48 -10.51 -0.80 1.06
N GLY A 49 -9.90 -0.09 2.01
CA GLY A 49 -9.61 -0.65 3.34
C GLY A 49 -8.24 -1.31 3.47
N VAL A 50 -7.30 -0.97 2.57
CA VAL A 50 -5.88 -1.26 2.76
C VAL A 50 -5.39 -0.55 4.02
N THR A 51 -4.91 -1.32 4.99
CA THR A 51 -4.44 -0.82 6.29
C THR A 51 -2.93 -0.62 6.31
N ASN A 52 -2.20 -1.43 5.56
CA ASN A 52 -0.76 -1.32 5.44
C ASN A 52 -0.30 -1.78 4.05
N PHE A 53 0.83 -1.25 3.60
CA PHE A 53 1.41 -1.50 2.29
C PHE A 53 2.94 -1.44 2.38
N SER A 54 3.58 -2.37 1.68
CA SER A 54 5.02 -2.33 1.42
C SER A 54 5.27 -2.59 -0.06
N LEU A 55 6.25 -1.90 -0.62
CA LEU A 55 6.76 -2.10 -1.98
C LEU A 55 8.26 -1.91 -1.93
N ASP A 56 9.00 -2.87 -2.48
CA ASP A 56 10.45 -2.80 -2.59
C ASP A 56 10.91 -2.33 -3.98
N ASP A 57 12.19 -2.01 -4.09
CA ASP A 57 12.81 -1.54 -5.34
C ASP A 57 12.77 -2.58 -6.47
N SER A 58 12.51 -3.86 -6.15
CA SER A 58 12.37 -4.92 -7.15
C SER A 58 10.95 -5.05 -7.69
N GLY A 59 10.00 -4.26 -7.19
CA GLY A 59 8.59 -4.29 -7.59
C GLY A 59 7.73 -5.20 -6.73
N ARG A 60 8.31 -5.96 -5.78
CA ARG A 60 7.50 -6.84 -4.92
C ARG A 60 6.73 -6.01 -3.91
N PHE A 61 5.43 -6.27 -3.83
CA PHE A 61 4.56 -5.62 -2.88
C PHE A 61 3.84 -6.61 -1.97
N GLN A 62 3.45 -6.10 -0.80
CA GLN A 62 2.47 -6.72 0.08
C GLN A 62 1.50 -5.66 0.57
N VAL A 63 0.22 -6.03 0.56
CA VAL A 63 -0.91 -5.22 0.98
C VAL A 63 -1.65 -5.98 2.07
N TYR A 64 -2.02 -5.26 3.13
CA TYR A 64 -2.74 -5.81 4.27
C TYR A 64 -4.15 -5.21 4.32
N LEU A 65 -5.14 -6.09 4.42
CA LEU A 65 -6.54 -5.74 4.66
C LEU A 65 -6.89 -6.04 6.12
N ASP A 66 -7.94 -5.41 6.65
CA ASP A 66 -8.43 -5.71 8.00
C ASP A 66 -8.90 -7.16 8.14
N HIS A 67 -9.48 -7.72 7.09
CA HIS A 67 -10.01 -9.07 7.04
C HIS A 67 -10.13 -9.55 5.60
N ALA A 68 -10.15 -10.87 5.40
CA ALA A 68 -10.49 -11.45 4.11
C ALA A 68 -11.94 -11.12 3.73
N CYS A 69 -12.16 -10.77 2.48
CA CYS A 69 -13.41 -10.15 2.04
C CYS A 69 -13.67 -10.39 0.56
N ASN A 70 -14.92 -10.16 0.14
CA ASN A 70 -15.34 -10.29 -1.24
C ASN A 70 -15.74 -8.91 -1.78
N ALA A 71 -15.38 -8.63 -3.02
CA ALA A 71 -15.84 -7.46 -3.75
C ALA A 71 -16.56 -7.90 -5.02
N LYS A 72 -17.67 -7.25 -5.33
CA LYS A 72 -18.48 -7.54 -6.51
C LYS A 72 -18.06 -6.67 -7.70
N PHE A 73 -17.63 -7.32 -8.77
CA PHE A 73 -17.39 -6.76 -10.10
C PHE A 73 -18.37 -7.42 -11.09
N GLU A 74 -17.95 -7.62 -12.34
CA GLU A 74 -18.66 -8.52 -13.28
C GLU A 74 -18.82 -9.89 -12.61
N ASP A 75 -17.71 -10.46 -12.14
CA ASP A 75 -17.66 -11.63 -11.27
C ASP A 75 -17.37 -11.25 -9.81
N GLU A 76 -17.38 -12.22 -8.90
CA GLU A 76 -17.00 -12.00 -7.50
C GLU A 76 -15.50 -12.23 -7.33
N LEU A 77 -14.81 -11.27 -6.70
CA LEU A 77 -13.40 -11.38 -6.35
C LEU A 77 -13.26 -11.55 -4.84
N HIS A 78 -12.55 -12.58 -4.43
CA HIS A 78 -12.13 -12.82 -3.05
C HIS A 78 -10.73 -12.28 -2.85
N TYR A 79 -10.55 -11.52 -1.79
CA TYR A 79 -9.27 -11.01 -1.33
C TYR A 79 -8.96 -11.61 0.04
N ASP A 80 -7.79 -12.21 0.15
CA ASP A 80 -7.23 -12.64 1.43
C ASP A 80 -6.81 -11.42 2.26
N GLN A 81 -6.55 -11.65 3.55
CA GLN A 81 -6.07 -10.58 4.43
C GLN A 81 -4.71 -10.00 3.99
N ILE A 82 -3.89 -10.82 3.33
CA ILE A 82 -2.59 -10.42 2.80
C ILE A 82 -2.60 -10.70 1.30
N VAL A 83 -2.41 -9.65 0.50
CA VAL A 83 -2.27 -9.74 -0.95
C VAL A 83 -0.84 -9.38 -1.32
N SER A 84 -0.20 -10.20 -2.15
CA SER A 84 1.19 -9.98 -2.56
C SER A 84 1.38 -10.25 -4.04
N GLY A 85 2.41 -9.65 -4.61
CA GLY A 85 2.77 -9.86 -6.01
C GLY A 85 4.00 -9.05 -6.40
N ASN A 86 4.37 -9.14 -7.67
CA ASN A 86 5.44 -8.38 -8.28
C ASN A 86 4.87 -7.40 -9.31
N LEU A 87 4.99 -6.11 -9.03
CA LEU A 87 4.46 -5.02 -9.82
C LEU A 87 5.47 -4.58 -10.89
N THR A 88 5.02 -4.62 -12.14
CA THR A 88 5.76 -4.16 -13.31
C THR A 88 4.83 -3.33 -14.19
N TYR A 89 5.39 -2.64 -15.18
CA TYR A 89 4.59 -1.82 -16.08
C TYR A 89 3.55 -2.67 -16.84
N GLY A 90 2.27 -2.39 -16.60
CA GLY A 90 1.12 -3.06 -17.21
C GLY A 90 0.80 -4.44 -16.62
N GLN A 91 1.52 -4.91 -15.59
CA GLN A 91 1.36 -6.27 -15.08
C GLN A 91 1.68 -6.44 -13.59
N ILE A 92 0.86 -7.24 -12.92
CA ILE A 92 1.17 -7.85 -11.62
C ILE A 92 1.48 -9.32 -11.85
N GLY A 93 2.72 -9.74 -11.65
CA GLY A 93 3.16 -11.14 -11.67
C GLY A 93 3.17 -11.75 -10.26
N GLU A 94 3.34 -13.08 -10.19
CA GLU A 94 3.52 -13.82 -8.93
C GLU A 94 2.46 -13.49 -7.86
N LEU A 95 1.22 -13.25 -8.32
CA LEU A 95 0.14 -12.75 -7.48
C LEU A 95 -0.38 -13.85 -6.55
N SER A 96 -0.62 -13.47 -5.30
CA SER A 96 -1.19 -14.30 -4.26
C SER A 96 -2.19 -13.50 -3.43
N GLY A 97 -3.19 -14.19 -2.89
CA GLY A 97 -4.23 -13.59 -2.06
C GLY A 97 -5.42 -13.04 -2.82
N ILE A 98 -5.55 -13.32 -4.12
CA ILE A 98 -6.73 -12.97 -4.92
C ILE A 98 -7.28 -14.23 -5.59
N SER A 99 -8.59 -14.44 -5.48
CA SER A 99 -9.31 -15.48 -6.21
C SER A 99 -10.53 -14.89 -6.91
N VAL A 100 -10.86 -15.41 -8.08
CA VAL A 100 -12.04 -15.04 -8.86
C VAL A 100 -13.04 -16.18 -8.89
N GLN A 101 -14.32 -15.86 -8.80
CA GLN A 101 -15.38 -16.83 -8.95
C GLN A 101 -15.79 -16.97 -10.43
N ASP A 102 -15.75 -18.20 -10.96
CA ASP A 102 -16.33 -18.53 -12.27
C ASP A 102 -17.13 -19.84 -12.17
N LEU A 103 -18.34 -19.86 -12.71
CA LEU A 103 -19.28 -21.00 -12.64
C LEU A 103 -19.36 -21.64 -11.24
N PHE A 104 -19.46 -20.82 -10.18
CA PHE A 104 -19.52 -21.21 -8.76
C PHE A 104 -18.21 -21.77 -8.16
N LEU A 105 -17.12 -21.84 -8.93
CA LEU A 105 -15.81 -22.28 -8.47
C LEU A 105 -14.89 -21.08 -8.25
N TRP A 106 -14.05 -21.14 -7.22
CA TRP A 106 -13.03 -20.13 -6.95
C TRP A 106 -11.70 -20.55 -7.58
N PHE A 107 -11.11 -19.64 -8.35
CA PHE A 107 -9.83 -19.84 -9.02
C PHE A 107 -8.83 -18.79 -8.52
N SER A 108 -7.66 -19.26 -8.06
CA SER A 108 -6.60 -18.35 -7.62
C SER A 108 -5.99 -17.62 -8.81
N VAL A 109 -5.86 -16.30 -8.70
CA VAL A 109 -5.27 -15.45 -9.73
C VAL A 109 -3.76 -15.41 -9.53
N LYS A 110 -3.01 -15.73 -10.58
CA LYS A 110 -1.54 -15.81 -10.58
C LYS A 110 -0.86 -14.60 -11.20
N SER A 111 -1.53 -13.95 -12.15
CA SER A 111 -1.06 -12.70 -12.73
C SER A 111 -2.23 -11.89 -13.27
N ILE A 112 -2.07 -10.56 -13.31
CA ILE A 112 -3.01 -9.63 -13.92
C ILE A 112 -2.24 -8.74 -14.88
N TRP A 113 -2.70 -8.55 -16.11
CA TRP A 113 -2.08 -7.61 -17.06
C TRP A 113 -3.10 -6.92 -17.97
N VAL A 114 -2.66 -5.82 -18.56
CA VAL A 114 -3.38 -5.07 -19.59
C VAL A 114 -2.62 -5.10 -20.91
N ASP A 115 -3.34 -5.01 -22.03
CA ASP A 115 -2.69 -4.86 -23.34
C ASP A 115 -2.06 -3.47 -23.50
N ILE A 116 -0.99 -3.36 -24.29
CA ILE A 116 -0.33 -2.10 -24.61
C ILE A 116 -0.08 -2.03 -26.14
N PRO A 117 -0.75 -1.12 -26.88
CA PRO A 117 -1.74 -0.15 -26.42
C PRO A 117 -3.02 -0.82 -25.89
N SER A 118 -3.70 -0.16 -24.95
CA SER A 118 -4.86 -0.74 -24.28
C SER A 118 -5.99 -1.09 -25.25
N SER A 119 -6.43 -2.35 -25.20
CA SER A 119 -7.63 -2.86 -25.87
C SER A 119 -8.92 -2.53 -25.12
N GLY A 120 -8.83 -1.93 -23.93
CA GLY A 120 -9.96 -1.75 -23.00
C GLY A 120 -10.26 -3.00 -22.16
N LEU A 121 -9.43 -4.05 -22.25
CA LEU A 121 -9.54 -5.27 -21.47
C LEU A 121 -8.42 -5.41 -20.45
N ILE A 122 -8.70 -6.19 -19.40
CA ILE A 122 -7.74 -6.63 -18.41
C ILE A 122 -7.88 -8.14 -18.22
N TYR A 123 -6.75 -8.83 -18.10
CA TYR A 123 -6.67 -10.28 -18.08
C TYR A 123 -6.20 -10.77 -16.73
N PHE A 124 -6.88 -11.79 -16.20
CA PHE A 124 -6.58 -12.44 -14.94
C PHE A 124 -6.18 -13.88 -15.24
N ASP A 125 -4.90 -14.20 -15.12
CA ASP A 125 -4.41 -15.58 -15.27
C ASP A 125 -4.80 -16.42 -14.06
N VAL A 126 -5.49 -17.52 -14.31
CA VAL A 126 -5.89 -18.51 -13.31
C VAL A 126 -5.22 -19.87 -13.55
N GLY A 127 -4.13 -19.89 -14.32
CA GLY A 127 -3.27 -21.05 -14.56
C GLY A 127 -3.24 -21.47 -16.03
N VAL A 128 -4.22 -22.27 -16.47
CA VAL A 128 -4.25 -22.80 -17.85
C VAL A 128 -4.89 -21.81 -18.82
N VAL A 129 -5.78 -20.97 -18.31
CA VAL A 129 -6.55 -19.98 -19.08
C VAL A 129 -6.59 -18.66 -18.32
N SER A 130 -6.98 -17.60 -19.02
CA SER A 130 -7.14 -16.27 -18.43
C SER A 130 -8.58 -15.81 -18.55
N LYS A 131 -9.11 -15.25 -17.47
CA LYS A 131 -10.40 -14.56 -17.47
C LYS A 131 -10.21 -13.14 -18.00
N GLN A 132 -11.16 -12.67 -18.79
CA GLN A 132 -11.17 -11.33 -19.35
C GLN A 132 -12.23 -10.50 -18.65
N PHE A 133 -11.89 -9.26 -18.35
CA PHE A 133 -12.80 -8.27 -17.79
C PHE A 133 -12.68 -6.94 -18.54
N SER A 134 -13.71 -6.10 -18.43
CA SER A 134 -13.59 -4.71 -18.87
C SER A 134 -12.61 -3.96 -17.97
N LEU A 135 -11.63 -3.27 -18.56
CA LEU A 135 -10.67 -2.45 -17.80
C LEU A 135 -11.40 -1.37 -16.97
N SER A 136 -12.50 -0.82 -17.50
CA SER A 136 -13.32 0.18 -16.81
C SER A 136 -13.95 -0.31 -15.50
N SER A 137 -14.15 -1.63 -15.36
CA SER A 137 -14.68 -2.22 -14.12
C SER A 137 -13.76 -2.00 -12.92
N PHE A 138 -12.47 -1.73 -13.16
CA PHE A 138 -11.43 -1.54 -12.14
C PHE A 138 -10.93 -0.09 -12.01
N GLU A 139 -11.58 0.90 -12.64
CA GLU A 139 -11.15 2.30 -12.53
C GLU A 139 -11.19 2.82 -11.08
N THR A 140 -12.16 2.36 -10.29
CA THR A 140 -12.38 2.80 -8.92
C THR A 140 -12.33 1.63 -7.94
N PRO A 141 -11.63 1.77 -6.80
CA PRO A 141 -11.61 0.75 -5.76
C PRO A 141 -13.03 0.47 -5.24
N ARG A 142 -13.40 -0.80 -5.19
CA ARG A 142 -14.69 -1.27 -4.64
C ARG A 142 -14.61 -1.43 -3.12
N ASP A 143 -15.76 -1.35 -2.47
CA ASP A 143 -15.88 -1.69 -1.05
C ASP A 143 -15.74 -3.20 -0.88
N CYS A 144 -14.99 -3.63 0.13
CA CYS A 144 -14.83 -5.04 0.46
C CYS A 144 -15.80 -5.44 1.55
N LEU A 145 -16.68 -6.39 1.25
CA LEU A 145 -17.63 -6.92 2.21
C LEU A 145 -17.05 -8.17 2.85
N ALA A 146 -17.06 -8.21 4.18
CA ALA A 146 -16.52 -9.36 4.92
C ALA A 146 -17.08 -10.66 4.37
N SER A 147 -16.19 -11.55 3.92
CA SER A 147 -16.59 -12.87 3.45
C SER A 147 -17.17 -13.61 4.64
N SER A 148 -18.40 -14.12 4.52
CA SER A 148 -19.10 -14.85 5.59
C SER A 148 -18.53 -16.26 5.77
N VAL A 149 -17.21 -16.38 5.97
CA VAL A 149 -16.62 -17.60 6.49
C VAL A 149 -16.94 -17.67 7.98
N PRO A 150 -17.67 -18.69 8.48
CA PRO A 150 -18.00 -18.80 9.89
C PRO A 150 -16.71 -18.92 10.71
N LYS A 151 -16.36 -17.84 11.42
CA LYS A 151 -15.29 -17.87 12.41
C LYS A 151 -15.75 -18.76 13.57
N ILE A 152 -15.20 -19.97 13.71
CA ILE A 152 -15.35 -20.76 14.93
C ILE A 152 -14.55 -20.04 16.04
N GLY A 153 -15.26 -19.50 17.03
CA GLY A 153 -14.84 -19.15 18.40
C GLY A 153 -13.55 -18.33 18.60
N HIS A 154 -13.62 -17.00 18.73
CA HIS A 154 -13.60 -16.20 19.98
C HIS A 154 -12.38 -16.35 20.91
N TYR A 155 -11.69 -15.23 21.20
CA TYR A 155 -11.53 -14.68 22.57
C TYR A 155 -11.28 -13.16 22.51
N SER A 156 -12.09 -12.42 23.28
CA SER A 156 -11.90 -11.01 23.58
C SER A 156 -10.87 -10.89 24.70
N ILE A 157 -9.75 -10.20 24.45
CA ILE A 157 -8.81 -9.80 25.49
C ILE A 157 -8.69 -8.28 25.50
N MET A 158 -9.19 -7.74 26.60
CA MET A 158 -8.89 -6.46 27.26
C MET A 158 -8.91 -5.20 26.41
N GLY A 159 -9.86 -4.32 26.76
CA GLY A 159 -9.97 -2.97 26.25
C GLY A 159 -8.67 -2.18 26.39
N PHE A 160 -8.08 -1.87 25.24
CA PHE A 160 -7.22 -0.73 25.03
C PHE A 160 -7.82 0.08 23.89
N THR A 161 -8.22 1.32 24.17
CA THR A 161 -8.63 2.26 23.13
C THR A 161 -7.36 2.86 22.54
N ILE A 162 -6.96 2.43 21.34
CA ILE A 162 -5.85 3.04 20.62
C ILE A 162 -6.38 4.31 19.95
N ASN A 163 -6.00 5.47 20.47
CA ASN A 163 -6.33 6.76 19.87
C ASN A 163 -5.29 7.08 18.80
N TRP A 164 -5.61 6.81 17.54
CA TRP A 164 -4.75 7.16 16.40
C TRP A 164 -4.95 8.63 16.01
N ASN A 165 -4.24 9.53 16.70
CA ASN A 165 -4.12 10.89 16.22
C ASN A 165 -3.10 10.92 15.08
N ARG A 166 -3.57 11.02 13.83
CA ARG A 166 -2.70 11.35 12.70
C ARG A 166 -2.25 12.78 12.85
N ASN A 167 -0.98 12.99 13.19
CA ASN A 167 -0.17 14.12 12.73
C ASN A 167 1.29 13.66 12.78
N CYS A 168 1.93 13.59 11.61
CA CYS A 168 3.37 13.33 11.51
C CYS A 168 4.13 14.46 12.22
N LEU A 169 4.74 14.16 13.36
CA LEU A 169 5.73 14.98 14.04
C LEU A 169 6.79 14.04 14.60
N GLU A 170 8.04 14.29 14.19
CA GLU A 170 9.30 13.98 14.86
C GLU A 170 9.46 12.60 15.53
N SER A 171 10.32 11.74 14.98
CA SER A 171 11.15 10.86 15.83
C SER A 171 12.37 10.33 15.09
N SER A 172 13.29 11.23 14.74
CA SER A 172 14.70 10.89 14.86
C SER A 172 15.08 10.97 16.34
N GLN A 173 14.91 9.86 17.07
CA GLN A 173 15.70 9.47 18.27
C GLN A 173 15.09 8.21 18.89
N PHE A 174 15.69 7.06 18.58
CA PHE A 174 15.49 5.81 19.29
C PHE A 174 16.52 5.78 20.42
N GLU A 175 16.11 6.13 21.65
CA GLU A 175 16.92 5.87 22.85
C GLU A 175 16.47 4.54 23.45
N VAL A 176 17.34 3.54 23.34
CA VAL A 176 17.16 2.22 23.95
C VAL A 176 17.47 2.35 25.44
N GLU A 177 16.45 2.53 26.28
CA GLU A 177 16.62 2.29 27.71
C GLU A 177 16.22 0.84 28.03
N SER A 178 17.25 0.04 28.26
CA SER A 178 17.16 -1.36 28.67
C SER A 178 16.46 -1.50 30.03
N LEU A 179 15.28 -2.10 30.07
CA LEU A 179 14.68 -2.61 31.31
C LEU A 179 15.43 -3.87 31.75
N GLN A 180 16.34 -3.68 32.70
CA GLN A 180 17.01 -4.73 33.45
C GLN A 180 16.01 -5.35 34.45
N ASP A 181 15.48 -6.54 34.16
CA ASP A 181 14.93 -7.42 35.19
C ASP A 181 16.07 -8.03 36.01
N PRO A 182 15.98 -8.02 37.34
CA PRO A 182 15.89 -9.32 37.99
C PRO A 182 14.95 -9.35 39.20
N ILE A 183 14.03 -10.31 39.11
CA ILE A 183 13.37 -11.02 40.21
C ILE A 183 14.40 -11.43 41.29
N LYS A 184 14.27 -10.92 42.52
CA LYS A 184 14.28 -11.70 43.79
C LYS A 184 14.27 -10.79 45.03
N LYS A 185 13.35 -11.08 45.97
CA LYS A 185 13.62 -11.53 47.36
C LYS A 185 12.52 -11.10 48.34
N THR A 186 11.61 -12.04 48.58
CA THR A 186 11.21 -12.57 49.90
C THR A 186 10.95 -11.62 51.09
N ARG A 187 9.66 -11.56 51.49
CA ARG A 187 9.09 -11.63 52.86
C ARG A 187 10.03 -11.46 54.08
N ALA A 188 9.74 -10.48 54.93
CA ALA A 188 9.81 -10.49 56.41
C ALA A 188 8.92 -9.31 56.90
N ARG A 189 7.82 -9.55 57.62
CA ARG A 189 7.65 -9.58 59.08
C ARG A 189 8.23 -8.37 59.81
#